data_AF-A0A3M1TRB4-F1
#
_entry.id   AF-A0A3M1TRB4-F1
#
_cell.length_a   1.000
_cell.length_b   1.000
_cell.length_c   1.000
_cell.angle_alpha   90.00
_cell.angle_beta   90.00
_cell.angle_gamma   90.00
#
_symmetry.space_group_name_H-M   'P 1'
#
loop_
_entity.id
_entity.type
_entity.pdbx_description
1 polymer ?
#
loop_
_entity_poly.entity_id
_entity_poly.type
_entity_poly.pdbx_seq_one_letter_code
_entity_poly.pdbx_strand_id
1 'polypeptide(L)'
;MWHRSTARLPNRRVVLGTLIRLRFCLAAGLCLPAGLASAGAAKQEAAALWRGPAGVMRIHEERGGRLVGTLVEAAPGCSLQPGARVLEGVLQGGNFTGKVRVCLEGCSAQGEAPFAFAMLVKRKDRLSGAAHARAPAGCRVAGLSAKGGLVVERMRQGGDSRGHRGETYDPRHYGDARVQAMEIARVGAAYLAKGRFQKARQKFQEAVTKDPSYAEGYNGIGVTYAAENDFKEALQWYQRSIAANPEIGDAYYNLACAYARTGDPKMAVNYLRIAVLNGYAQPEQIAADPDLETLHDRADFQAVLRLAKTSEASSDSGPRP
;
A
#
# COMPACT_ATOMS: atom_id res chain seq x y z
N MET A 1 38.27 12.43 59.16
CA MET A 1 39.10 13.56 58.68
C MET A 1 38.49 13.98 57.34
N TRP A 2 37.96 15.19 57.08
CA TRP A 2 38.32 16.56 57.53
C TRP A 2 39.78 16.89 57.19
N HIS A 3 40.18 17.99 56.53
CA HIS A 3 39.52 19.29 56.27
C HIS A 3 39.41 19.60 54.75
N ARG A 4 38.69 20.58 54.17
CA ARG A 4 38.16 21.94 54.53
C ARG A 4 39.12 23.14 54.39
N SER A 5 38.55 24.24 53.86
CA SER A 5 38.91 25.68 54.03
C SER A 5 39.79 26.36 52.93
N THR A 6 39.22 27.26 52.11
CA THR A 6 39.23 28.76 52.13
C THR A 6 40.48 29.40 51.47
N ALA A 7 40.51 30.63 50.92
CA ALA A 7 39.68 31.87 51.01
C ALA A 7 39.49 32.51 49.59
N ARG A 8 38.56 33.43 49.24
CA ARG A 8 38.24 34.81 49.73
C ARG A 8 39.46 35.77 49.70
N LEU A 9 39.42 37.05 49.30
CA LEU A 9 38.41 38.08 48.92
C LEU A 9 39.20 39.27 48.24
N PRO A 10 38.82 40.59 48.17
CA PRO A 10 37.55 41.35 48.26
C PRO A 10 37.31 42.42 47.13
N ASN A 11 36.34 43.34 47.37
CA ASN A 11 35.98 44.60 46.65
C ASN A 11 34.95 44.41 45.50
N ARG A 12 34.12 45.39 45.02
CA ARG A 12 33.59 46.74 45.39
C ARG A 12 32.41 46.99 44.41
N ARG A 13 31.37 47.84 44.54
CA ARG A 13 30.80 48.88 45.46
C ARG A 13 29.25 48.62 45.52
N VAL A 14 28.36 49.07 46.43
CA VAL A 14 27.99 50.40 47.02
C VAL A 14 27.29 51.34 46.01
N VAL A 15 26.05 51.86 46.18
CA VAL A 15 24.91 51.59 47.11
C VAL A 15 23.62 52.36 46.66
N LEU A 16 22.44 52.14 47.30
CA LEU A 16 21.15 52.89 47.17
C LEU A 16 20.37 52.78 45.83
N GLY A 17 19.03 52.94 45.76
CA GLY A 17 18.01 52.95 46.83
C GLY A 17 16.59 53.45 46.44
N THR A 18 15.59 53.02 47.21
CA THR A 18 14.22 53.62 47.40
C THR A 18 13.12 53.40 46.33
N LEU A 19 11.89 53.21 46.83
CA LEU A 19 10.65 52.98 46.06
C LEU A 19 9.99 54.27 45.54
N ILE A 20 9.28 54.18 44.41
CA ILE A 20 8.00 54.88 44.21
C ILE A 20 6.97 53.89 43.62
N ARG A 21 5.78 53.81 44.22
CA ARG A 21 4.59 53.22 43.60
C ARG A 21 3.76 54.35 42.98
N LEU A 22 3.34 54.21 41.73
CA LEU A 22 2.27 55.02 41.16
C LEU A 22 1.23 54.11 40.51
N ARG A 23 0.01 54.12 41.07
CA ARG A 23 -1.19 53.59 40.42
C ARG A 23 -1.64 54.60 39.38
N PHE A 24 -2.00 54.14 38.18
CA PHE A 24 -3.04 54.75 37.39
C PHE A 24 -4.17 53.73 37.19
N CYS A 25 -5.40 54.18 37.32
CA CYS A 25 -6.64 53.41 37.15
C CYS A 25 -7.74 54.38 36.72
N LEU A 26 -8.79 53.83 36.09
CA LEU A 26 -9.90 54.54 35.41
C LEU A 26 -9.46 55.19 34.08
N ALA A 27 -10.29 55.19 33.03
CA ALA A 27 -11.70 54.77 32.92
C ALA A 27 -11.96 53.85 31.69
N ALA A 28 -13.22 53.50 31.47
CA ALA A 28 -13.77 52.73 30.33
C ALA A 28 -13.46 51.20 30.27
N GLY A 29 -14.22 50.45 31.07
CA GLY A 29 -14.97 49.22 30.71
C GLY A 29 -14.44 48.14 29.75
N LEU A 30 -14.68 46.88 30.14
CA LEU A 30 -14.63 45.66 29.30
C LEU A 30 -13.25 45.21 28.78
N CYS A 31 -12.32 44.95 29.70
CA CYS A 31 -11.36 43.87 29.45
C CYS A 31 -12.10 42.53 29.50
N LEU A 32 -12.26 41.84 28.36
CA LEU A 32 -12.57 40.41 28.38
C LEU A 32 -11.40 39.66 29.06
N PRO A 33 -11.65 38.57 29.79
CA PRO A 33 -10.57 37.68 30.19
C PRO A 33 -9.90 37.14 28.92
N ALA A 34 -8.57 37.03 28.94
CA ALA A 34 -7.83 36.33 27.90
C ALA A 34 -8.21 34.84 27.93
N GLY A 35 -9.22 34.47 27.14
CA GLY A 35 -9.73 33.11 27.07
C GLY A 35 -8.60 32.15 26.69
N LEU A 36 -8.48 31.04 27.41
CA LEU A 36 -7.45 30.06 27.13
C LEU A 36 -7.67 29.51 25.71
N ALA A 37 -6.79 29.89 24.78
CA ALA A 37 -6.55 29.14 23.56
C ALA A 37 -5.80 27.83 23.90
N SER A 38 -6.45 26.98 24.70
CA SER A 38 -5.94 25.67 25.08
C SER A 38 -5.86 24.77 23.85
N ALA A 39 -4.86 23.88 23.84
CA ALA A 39 -4.64 22.98 22.72
C ALA A 39 -5.85 22.05 22.52
N GLY A 40 -6.61 22.24 21.43
CA GLY A 40 -7.85 21.49 21.22
C GLY A 40 -8.45 21.51 19.81
N ALA A 41 -7.86 22.22 18.84
CA ALA A 41 -8.40 22.31 17.47
C ALA A 41 -7.32 22.09 16.41
N ALA A 42 -7.64 21.18 15.47
CA ALA A 42 -7.03 21.09 14.14
C ALA A 42 -5.50 21.24 14.04
N LYS A 43 -4.76 20.23 14.54
CA LYS A 43 -3.57 19.76 13.81
C LYS A 43 -4.04 19.03 12.55
N GLN A 44 -4.72 19.74 11.66
CA GLN A 44 -5.03 19.26 10.32
C GLN A 44 -3.71 19.14 9.58
N GLU A 45 -3.22 17.91 9.38
CA GLU A 45 -2.53 17.64 8.13
C GLU A 45 -3.43 18.16 7.01
N ALA A 46 -2.90 19.00 6.13
CA ALA A 46 -3.65 19.53 4.99
C ALA A 46 -4.01 18.34 4.08
N ALA A 47 -5.17 17.75 4.35
CA ALA A 47 -5.44 16.33 4.11
C ALA A 47 -5.11 15.97 2.67
N ALA A 48 -4.06 15.17 2.52
CA ALA A 48 -3.29 15.17 1.28
C ALA A 48 -4.15 14.71 0.11
N LEU A 49 -3.96 15.36 -1.03
CA LEU A 49 -4.57 14.94 -2.28
C LEU A 49 -3.81 13.73 -2.81
N TRP A 50 -4.54 12.73 -3.28
CA TRP A 50 -4.02 11.56 -3.97
C TRP A 50 -4.72 11.44 -5.33
N ARG A 51 -4.01 10.96 -6.33
CA ARG A 51 -4.53 10.67 -7.66
C ARG A 51 -4.62 9.17 -7.86
N GLY A 52 -5.73 8.71 -8.43
CA GLY A 52 -5.94 7.32 -8.82
C GLY A 52 -7.02 7.23 -9.91
N PRO A 53 -7.48 6.01 -10.27
CA PRO A 53 -8.43 5.79 -11.36
C PRO A 53 -9.75 6.54 -11.24
N ALA A 54 -10.24 6.76 -10.01
CA ALA A 54 -11.46 7.53 -9.77
C ALA A 54 -11.30 9.05 -9.95
N GLY A 55 -10.07 9.57 -9.99
CA GLY A 55 -9.74 10.99 -10.05
C GLY A 55 -8.82 11.44 -8.92
N VAL A 56 -8.98 12.70 -8.49
CA VAL A 56 -8.28 13.26 -7.32
C VAL A 56 -9.15 13.11 -6.09
N MET A 57 -8.59 12.52 -5.03
CA MET A 57 -9.27 12.24 -3.78
C MET A 57 -8.46 12.72 -2.57
N ARG A 58 -9.15 13.16 -1.52
CA ARG A 58 -8.58 13.51 -0.23
C ARG A 58 -8.61 12.28 0.67
N ILE A 59 -7.44 11.71 0.96
CA ILE A 59 -7.33 10.54 1.85
C ILE A 59 -6.91 11.00 3.25
N HIS A 60 -7.63 10.52 4.25
CA HIS A 60 -7.39 10.77 5.67
C HIS A 60 -7.69 9.51 6.50
N GLU A 61 -7.25 9.49 7.75
CA GLU A 61 -7.47 8.37 8.68
C GLU A 61 -8.53 8.76 9.72
N GLU A 62 -9.66 8.03 9.71
CA GLU A 62 -10.69 8.07 10.74
C GLU A 62 -10.21 7.31 12.00
N ARG A 63 -10.84 7.57 13.16
CA ARG A 63 -10.53 6.87 14.43
C ARG A 63 -10.60 5.34 14.24
N GLY A 64 -9.55 4.64 14.65
CA GLY A 64 -9.47 3.17 14.58
C GLY A 64 -8.68 2.61 13.38
N GLY A 65 -7.73 3.36 12.81
CA GLY A 65 -6.88 2.88 11.70
C GLY A 65 -7.62 2.78 10.36
N ARG A 66 -8.74 3.49 10.23
CA ARG A 66 -9.70 3.36 9.14
C ARG A 66 -9.44 4.45 8.10
N LEU A 67 -8.90 4.05 6.96
CA LEU A 67 -8.49 4.95 5.89
C LEU A 67 -9.68 5.27 4.98
N VAL A 68 -10.01 6.55 4.80
CA VAL A 68 -11.13 7.02 3.97
C VAL A 68 -10.66 8.06 2.94
N GLY A 69 -10.97 7.79 1.67
CA GLY A 69 -10.77 8.69 0.54
C GLY A 69 -12.08 9.28 0.05
N THR A 70 -12.17 10.61 0.08
CA THR A 70 -13.32 11.38 -0.45
C THR A 70 -12.93 12.05 -1.76
N LEU A 71 -13.73 11.90 -2.81
CA LEU A 71 -13.45 12.47 -4.13
C LEU A 71 -13.48 14.00 -4.08
N VAL A 72 -12.51 14.63 -4.74
CA VAL A 72 -12.39 16.09 -4.90
C VAL A 72 -12.68 16.48 -6.35
N GLU A 73 -12.15 15.71 -7.29
CA GLU A 73 -12.27 15.92 -8.75
C GLU A 73 -12.37 14.54 -9.39
N ALA A 74 -13.37 14.31 -10.25
CA ALA A 74 -13.53 13.02 -10.94
C ALA A 74 -12.52 12.86 -12.08
N ALA A 75 -12.13 11.61 -12.37
CA ALA A 75 -11.39 11.34 -13.61
C ALA A 75 -12.27 11.61 -14.85
N PRO A 76 -11.70 12.04 -16.00
CA PRO A 76 -12.45 12.19 -17.24
C PRO A 76 -13.21 10.90 -17.60
N GLY A 77 -14.49 11.04 -17.96
CA GLY A 77 -15.40 9.92 -18.24
C GLY A 77 -16.01 9.26 -17.00
N CYS A 78 -15.60 9.61 -15.78
CA CYS A 78 -16.18 9.06 -14.56
C CYS A 78 -17.38 9.87 -14.07
N SER A 79 -18.50 9.18 -13.79
CA SER A 79 -19.76 9.79 -13.33
C SER A 79 -19.83 10.09 -11.82
N LEU A 80 -18.78 9.73 -11.05
CA LEU A 80 -18.73 9.92 -9.60
C LEU A 80 -18.68 11.42 -9.23
N GLN A 81 -19.55 11.84 -8.31
CA GLN A 81 -19.65 13.24 -7.92
C GLN A 81 -18.58 13.62 -6.86
N PRO A 82 -18.07 14.87 -6.86
CA PRO A 82 -17.26 15.39 -5.76
C PRO A 82 -17.95 15.21 -4.41
N GLY A 83 -17.19 14.87 -3.38
CA GLY A 83 -17.72 14.50 -2.06
C GLY A 83 -18.09 13.01 -1.90
N ALA A 84 -18.14 12.21 -2.98
CA ALA A 84 -18.37 10.78 -2.86
C ALA A 84 -17.23 10.05 -2.11
N ARG A 85 -17.58 9.05 -1.29
CA ARG A 85 -16.60 8.12 -0.70
C ARG A 85 -16.11 7.15 -1.78
N VAL A 86 -14.82 7.22 -2.13
CA VAL A 86 -14.19 6.44 -3.20
C VAL A 86 -13.13 5.46 -2.72
N LEU A 87 -12.71 5.56 -1.45
CA LEU A 87 -11.87 4.57 -0.79
C LEU A 87 -12.30 4.45 0.67
N GLU A 88 -12.46 3.22 1.18
CA GLU A 88 -12.82 2.95 2.57
C GLU A 88 -12.27 1.59 3.01
N GLY A 89 -11.45 1.55 4.06
CA GLY A 89 -10.87 0.30 4.56
C GLY A 89 -10.02 0.48 5.81
N VAL A 90 -9.27 -0.55 6.20
CA VAL A 90 -8.33 -0.53 7.33
C VAL A 90 -6.91 -0.61 6.80
N LEU A 91 -5.99 0.19 7.34
CA LEU A 91 -4.57 0.17 7.02
C LEU A 91 -3.77 -0.40 8.20
N GLN A 92 -3.34 -1.66 8.10
CA GLN A 92 -2.62 -2.37 9.16
C GLN A 92 -1.30 -2.95 8.64
N GLY A 93 -0.18 -2.68 9.33
CA GLY A 93 1.14 -3.18 8.92
C GLY A 93 1.60 -2.71 7.54
N GLY A 94 1.06 -1.60 7.03
CA GLY A 94 1.28 -1.14 5.65
C GLY A 94 0.36 -1.77 4.60
N ASN A 95 -0.47 -2.75 4.97
CA ASN A 95 -1.48 -3.36 4.10
C ASN A 95 -2.82 -2.64 4.29
N PHE A 96 -3.33 -1.98 3.25
CA PHE A 96 -4.73 -1.55 3.17
C PHE A 96 -5.59 -2.74 2.75
N THR A 97 -6.68 -3.00 3.48
CA THR A 97 -7.74 -3.94 3.07
C THR A 97 -9.08 -3.23 3.17
N GLY A 98 -9.86 -3.24 2.09
CA GLY A 98 -11.16 -2.59 2.08
C GLY A 98 -11.85 -2.56 0.72
N LYS A 99 -12.49 -1.43 0.44
CA LYS A 99 -13.28 -1.16 -0.74
C LYS A 99 -12.83 0.12 -1.43
N VAL A 100 -12.92 0.15 -2.75
CA VAL A 100 -12.72 1.36 -3.56
C VAL A 100 -13.83 1.48 -4.60
N ARG A 101 -14.33 2.69 -4.87
CA ARG A 101 -15.20 2.90 -6.04
C ARG A 101 -14.32 2.96 -7.27
N VAL A 102 -14.68 2.16 -8.26
CA VAL A 102 -14.11 2.22 -9.61
C VAL A 102 -15.04 3.03 -10.51
N CYS A 103 -14.53 3.52 -11.64
CA CYS A 103 -15.36 4.11 -12.68
C CYS A 103 -15.78 3.01 -13.67
N LEU A 104 -16.89 3.19 -14.40
CA LEU A 104 -17.35 2.26 -15.43
C LEU A 104 -17.41 2.95 -16.80
N GLU A 105 -17.02 2.23 -17.84
CA GLU A 105 -17.07 2.62 -19.25
C GLU A 105 -18.01 1.70 -20.04
N GLY A 106 -18.57 2.19 -21.16
CA GLY A 106 -19.37 1.40 -22.10
C GLY A 106 -20.82 1.08 -21.64
N CYS A 107 -21.18 1.43 -20.41
CA CYS A 107 -22.51 1.19 -19.85
C CYS A 107 -23.58 2.09 -20.48
N SER A 108 -24.75 1.51 -20.79
CA SER A 108 -26.02 2.24 -20.93
C SER A 108 -26.74 2.45 -19.59
N ALA A 109 -26.36 1.70 -18.55
CA ALA A 109 -27.00 1.72 -17.24
C ALA A 109 -26.61 2.96 -16.41
N GLN A 110 -27.60 3.77 -16.03
CA GLN A 110 -27.46 4.81 -15.01
C GLN A 110 -27.50 4.17 -13.61
N GLY A 111 -26.39 4.18 -12.88
CA GLY A 111 -26.31 3.64 -11.53
C GLY A 111 -25.00 4.01 -10.82
N GLU A 112 -24.96 3.89 -9.50
CA GLU A 112 -23.71 4.08 -8.75
C GLU A 112 -22.68 3.00 -9.11
N ALA A 113 -21.47 3.43 -9.45
CA ALA A 113 -20.41 2.50 -9.81
C ALA A 113 -20.00 1.63 -8.60
N PRO A 114 -19.80 0.31 -8.80
CA PRO A 114 -19.67 -0.65 -7.71
C PRO A 114 -18.39 -0.44 -6.91
N PHE A 115 -18.46 -0.79 -5.62
CA PHE A 115 -17.26 -0.93 -4.80
C PHE A 115 -16.51 -2.21 -5.20
N ALA A 116 -15.31 -2.06 -5.76
CA ALA A 116 -14.34 -3.15 -5.85
C ALA A 116 -13.87 -3.53 -4.44
N PHE A 117 -13.64 -4.82 -4.19
CA PHE A 117 -12.82 -5.22 -3.04
C PHE A 117 -11.35 -5.02 -3.40
N ALA A 118 -10.58 -4.36 -2.54
CA ALA A 118 -9.20 -3.98 -2.82
C ALA A 118 -8.25 -4.28 -1.66
N MET A 119 -7.05 -4.74 -2.01
CA MET A 119 -5.92 -4.80 -1.08
C MET A 119 -4.68 -4.19 -1.70
N LEU A 120 -4.14 -3.18 -1.01
CA LEU A 120 -3.08 -2.31 -1.51
C LEU A 120 -1.95 -2.22 -0.50
N VAL A 121 -0.71 -2.34 -0.94
CA VAL A 121 0.48 -2.13 -0.09
C VAL A 121 0.84 -0.65 -0.12
N LYS A 122 0.95 -0.02 1.06
CA LYS A 122 1.40 1.36 1.23
C LYS A 122 2.92 1.43 1.29
N ARG A 123 3.55 2.09 0.31
CA ARG A 123 4.99 2.42 0.32
C ARG A 123 5.17 3.92 0.18
N LYS A 124 5.61 4.56 1.27
CA LYS A 124 5.70 6.03 1.40
C LYS A 124 4.36 6.70 1.02
N ASP A 125 4.33 7.31 -0.16
CA ASP A 125 3.26 8.13 -0.73
C ASP A 125 2.50 7.41 -1.86
N ARG A 126 2.68 6.09 -2.02
CA ARG A 126 1.98 5.22 -2.98
C ARG A 126 1.23 4.11 -2.26
N LEU A 127 0.01 3.83 -2.71
CA LEU A 127 -0.78 2.62 -2.43
C LEU A 127 -0.86 1.83 -3.73
N SER A 128 -0.45 0.57 -3.74
CA SER A 128 -0.51 -0.27 -4.95
C SER A 128 -0.77 -1.74 -4.65
N GLY A 129 -1.62 -2.39 -5.43
CA GLY A 129 -2.03 -3.78 -5.30
C GLY A 129 -3.21 -4.09 -6.22
N ALA A 130 -4.04 -5.08 -5.91
CA ALA A 130 -5.19 -5.44 -6.74
C ALA A 130 -6.53 -4.94 -6.17
N ALA A 131 -7.45 -4.61 -7.07
CA ALA A 131 -8.83 -4.30 -6.80
C ALA A 131 -9.72 -5.04 -7.80
N HIS A 132 -10.66 -5.84 -7.32
CA HIS A 132 -11.55 -6.64 -8.17
C HIS A 132 -12.99 -6.16 -8.01
N ALA A 133 -13.58 -5.69 -9.11
CA ALA A 133 -14.98 -5.28 -9.22
C ALA A 133 -15.73 -6.21 -10.18
N ARG A 134 -17.01 -6.43 -9.91
CA ARG A 134 -17.92 -7.07 -10.88
C ARG A 134 -18.57 -5.97 -11.72
N ALA A 135 -18.14 -5.81 -12.97
CA ALA A 135 -18.80 -4.93 -13.91
C ALA A 135 -20.16 -5.53 -14.34
N PRO A 136 -21.19 -4.70 -14.60
CA PRO A 136 -22.39 -5.15 -15.31
C PRO A 136 -22.08 -5.62 -16.75
N ALA A 137 -22.99 -6.35 -17.37
CA ALA A 137 -22.84 -6.75 -18.78
C ALA A 137 -22.72 -5.52 -19.70
N GLY A 138 -21.78 -5.57 -20.66
CA GLY A 138 -21.46 -4.45 -21.55
C GLY A 138 -20.55 -3.37 -20.94
N CYS A 139 -20.35 -3.36 -19.61
CA CYS A 139 -19.49 -2.40 -18.93
C CYS A 139 -18.04 -2.89 -18.84
N ARG A 140 -17.08 -1.97 -18.90
CA ARG A 140 -15.69 -2.18 -18.49
C ARG A 140 -15.40 -1.42 -17.20
N VAL A 141 -14.45 -1.91 -16.41
CA VAL A 141 -13.92 -1.17 -15.25
C VAL A 141 -12.82 -0.24 -15.71
N ALA A 142 -12.99 1.06 -15.53
CA ALA A 142 -12.08 2.07 -16.05
C ALA A 142 -10.89 2.32 -15.10
N GLY A 143 -9.69 2.46 -15.68
CA GLY A 143 -8.46 2.81 -14.99
C GLY A 143 -7.87 1.75 -14.06
N LEU A 144 -8.44 0.55 -13.99
CA LEU A 144 -7.72 -0.64 -13.53
C LEU A 144 -6.95 -1.24 -14.72
N SER A 145 -5.88 -1.98 -14.44
CA SER A 145 -5.23 -2.83 -15.45
C SER A 145 -6.05 -4.12 -15.71
N ALA A 146 -5.66 -4.90 -16.71
CA ALA A 146 -6.45 -6.04 -17.22
C ALA A 146 -6.79 -7.10 -16.16
N LYS A 147 -5.93 -7.32 -15.15
CA LYS A 147 -6.18 -8.23 -14.01
C LYS A 147 -6.67 -7.52 -12.74
N GLY A 148 -7.00 -6.23 -12.81
CA GLY A 148 -7.49 -5.45 -11.67
C GLY A 148 -6.41 -4.72 -10.86
N GLY A 149 -5.20 -4.54 -11.40
CA GLY A 149 -4.16 -3.75 -10.74
C GLY A 149 -4.59 -2.30 -10.52
N LEU A 150 -4.34 -1.79 -9.32
CA LEU A 150 -4.71 -0.46 -8.83
C LEU A 150 -3.48 0.25 -8.23
N VAL A 151 -3.30 1.51 -8.60
CA VAL A 151 -2.30 2.42 -8.02
C VAL A 151 -2.98 3.72 -7.61
N VAL A 152 -2.67 4.23 -6.42
CA VAL A 152 -3.13 5.52 -5.89
C VAL A 152 -1.94 6.24 -5.25
N GLU A 153 -1.62 7.45 -5.71
CA GLU A 153 -0.39 8.16 -5.34
C GLU A 153 -0.65 9.57 -4.83
N ARG A 154 0.04 9.97 -3.75
CA ARG A 154 -0.10 11.29 -3.15
C ARG A 154 0.50 12.35 -4.07
N MET A 155 -0.29 13.37 -4.39
CA MET A 155 0.15 14.54 -5.14
C MET A 155 1.09 15.39 -4.27
N ARG A 156 2.22 15.81 -4.85
CA ARG A 156 3.12 16.78 -4.22
C ARG A 156 2.45 18.15 -4.15
N GLN A 157 2.60 18.82 -3.02
CA GLN A 157 2.28 20.25 -2.89
C GLN A 157 3.52 21.07 -3.30
N GLY A 158 3.31 22.16 -4.04
CA GLY A 158 4.37 22.84 -4.80
C GLY A 158 4.34 22.39 -6.26
N GLY A 159 4.30 23.36 -7.17
CA GLY A 159 4.01 23.10 -8.58
C GLY A 159 5.18 22.50 -9.35
N ASP A 160 4.95 21.33 -9.95
CA ASP A 160 5.53 21.02 -11.25
C ASP A 160 4.44 20.42 -12.14
N SER A 161 3.93 21.23 -13.08
CA SER A 161 2.99 20.81 -14.11
C SER A 161 3.70 20.16 -15.32
N ARG A 162 4.99 19.85 -15.20
CA ARG A 162 5.49 18.56 -15.69
C ARG A 162 4.81 17.46 -14.88
N GLY A 163 3.56 17.15 -15.24
CA GLY A 163 3.07 15.79 -15.05
C GLY A 163 4.07 14.82 -15.67
N HIS A 164 4.02 13.54 -15.27
CA HIS A 164 4.75 12.51 -15.98
C HIS A 164 4.23 12.44 -17.43
N ARG A 165 4.86 13.23 -18.32
CA ARG A 165 5.00 12.92 -19.73
C ARG A 165 5.66 11.56 -19.71
N GLY A 166 4.84 10.51 -19.79
CA GLY A 166 5.26 9.14 -19.52
C GLY A 166 6.53 8.89 -20.32
N GLU A 167 7.56 8.34 -19.67
CA GLU A 167 8.75 7.88 -20.36
C GLU A 167 8.25 6.93 -21.45
N THR A 168 8.28 7.40 -22.70
CA THR A 168 7.44 6.84 -23.75
C THR A 168 7.95 5.45 -24.03
N TYR A 169 7.19 4.45 -23.55
CA TYR A 169 7.56 3.04 -23.51
C TYR A 169 8.24 2.62 -24.81
N ASP A 170 9.57 2.57 -24.77
CA ASP A 170 10.42 2.07 -25.85
C ASP A 170 10.78 0.62 -25.48
N PRO A 171 10.03 -0.38 -25.98
CA PRO A 171 10.32 -1.78 -25.67
C PRO A 171 11.71 -2.23 -26.15
N ARG A 172 12.39 -1.45 -27.00
CA ARG A 172 13.71 -1.79 -27.55
C ARG A 172 14.84 -1.51 -26.55
N HIS A 173 14.77 -0.41 -25.80
CA HIS A 173 15.83 -0.06 -24.83
C HIS A 173 15.73 -0.83 -23.51
N TYR A 174 14.53 -1.24 -23.09
CA TYR A 174 14.34 -1.92 -21.81
C TYR A 174 14.51 -3.45 -21.89
N GLY A 175 14.47 -4.02 -23.09
CA GLY A 175 14.60 -5.46 -23.34
C GLY A 175 15.85 -6.05 -22.68
N ASP A 176 17.02 -5.47 -22.94
CA ASP A 176 18.30 -5.92 -22.40
C ASP A 176 18.35 -5.89 -20.86
N ALA A 177 17.75 -4.89 -20.21
CA ALA A 177 17.74 -4.77 -18.75
C ALA A 177 16.86 -5.85 -18.12
N ARG A 178 15.64 -6.04 -18.65
CA ARG A 178 14.69 -7.08 -18.21
C ARG A 178 15.22 -8.49 -18.47
N VAL A 179 15.81 -8.74 -19.64
CA VAL A 179 16.41 -10.04 -20.00
C VAL A 179 17.63 -10.35 -19.13
N GLN A 180 18.50 -9.37 -18.87
CA GLN A 180 19.63 -9.57 -17.94
C GLN A 180 19.13 -9.85 -16.51
N ALA A 181 18.14 -9.10 -16.01
CA ALA A 181 17.53 -9.37 -14.70
C ALA A 181 16.91 -10.78 -14.63
N MET A 182 16.21 -11.21 -15.67
CA MET A 182 15.62 -12.55 -15.78
C MET A 182 16.68 -13.66 -15.78
N GLU A 183 17.76 -13.54 -16.55
CA GLU A 183 18.84 -14.54 -16.55
C GLU A 183 19.61 -14.59 -15.22
N ILE A 184 19.88 -13.44 -14.61
CA ILE A 184 20.48 -13.35 -13.27
C ILE A 184 19.56 -14.03 -12.24
N ALA A 185 18.25 -13.81 -12.31
CA ALA A 185 17.27 -14.46 -11.43
C ALA A 185 17.10 -15.97 -11.71
N ARG A 186 17.24 -16.42 -12.96
CA ARG A 186 17.29 -17.86 -13.31
C ARG A 186 18.48 -18.55 -12.64
N VAL A 187 19.62 -17.89 -12.54
CA VAL A 187 20.78 -18.36 -11.74
C VAL A 187 20.46 -18.33 -10.24
N GLY A 188 19.71 -17.33 -9.77
CA GLY A 188 19.18 -17.27 -8.39
C GLY A 188 18.30 -18.48 -8.04
N ALA A 189 17.33 -18.81 -8.89
CA ALA A 189 16.47 -19.98 -8.75
C ALA A 189 17.27 -21.30 -8.77
N ALA A 190 18.29 -21.40 -9.64
CA ALA A 190 19.18 -22.56 -9.69
C ALA A 190 20.08 -22.71 -8.44
N TYR A 191 20.30 -21.63 -7.66
CA TYR A 191 20.90 -21.71 -6.32
C TYR A 191 19.88 -22.07 -5.24
N LEU A 192 18.67 -21.53 -5.32
CA LEU A 192 17.56 -21.79 -4.38
C LEU A 192 17.19 -23.27 -4.37
N ALA A 193 16.99 -23.87 -5.54
CA ALA A 193 16.73 -25.31 -5.74
C ALA A 193 17.88 -26.23 -5.26
N LYS A 194 19.04 -25.67 -4.89
CA LYS A 194 20.20 -26.39 -4.33
C LYS A 194 20.45 -26.05 -2.86
N GLY A 195 19.47 -25.43 -2.17
CA GLY A 195 19.59 -25.00 -0.76
C GLY A 195 20.64 -23.90 -0.52
N ARG A 196 21.15 -23.24 -1.57
CA ARG A 196 22.24 -22.26 -1.48
C ARG A 196 21.69 -20.85 -1.28
N PHE A 197 20.86 -20.69 -0.24
CA PHE A 197 20.01 -19.53 -0.01
C PHE A 197 20.74 -18.18 -0.09
N GLN A 198 21.93 -18.04 0.53
CA GLN A 198 22.70 -16.79 0.46
C GLN A 198 23.12 -16.43 -1.00
N LYS A 199 23.44 -17.43 -1.83
CA LYS A 199 23.79 -17.21 -3.25
C LYS A 199 22.55 -16.94 -4.12
N ALA A 200 21.41 -17.53 -3.76
CA ALA A 200 20.12 -17.22 -4.37
C ALA A 200 19.71 -15.77 -4.08
N ARG A 201 19.73 -15.35 -2.80
CA ARG A 201 19.54 -13.96 -2.38
C ARG A 201 20.44 -12.98 -3.12
N GLN A 202 21.74 -13.25 -3.18
CA GLN A 202 22.70 -12.40 -3.88
C GLN A 202 22.30 -12.19 -5.35
N LYS A 203 21.93 -13.28 -6.05
CA LYS A 203 21.52 -13.19 -7.46
C LYS A 203 20.16 -12.52 -7.67
N PHE A 204 19.15 -12.82 -6.86
CA PHE A 204 17.88 -12.10 -6.96
C PHE A 204 18.02 -10.60 -6.61
N GLN A 205 18.91 -10.24 -5.67
CA GLN A 205 19.25 -8.85 -5.35
C GLN A 205 19.98 -8.16 -6.52
N GLU A 206 20.90 -8.85 -7.19
CA GLU A 206 21.57 -8.38 -8.41
C GLU A 206 20.56 -8.16 -9.56
N ALA A 207 19.57 -9.05 -9.72
CA ALA A 207 18.50 -8.91 -10.71
C ALA A 207 17.64 -7.66 -10.48
N VAL A 208 17.20 -7.39 -9.25
CA VAL A 208 16.41 -6.16 -8.95
C VAL A 208 17.25 -4.88 -8.86
N THR A 209 18.58 -5.00 -8.84
CA THR A 209 19.49 -3.88 -9.08
C THR A 209 19.68 -3.63 -10.59
N LYS A 210 19.63 -4.68 -11.42
CA LYS A 210 19.66 -4.57 -12.89
C LYS A 210 18.36 -4.00 -13.46
N ASP A 211 17.22 -4.40 -12.91
CA ASP A 211 15.88 -3.88 -13.22
C ASP A 211 15.04 -3.72 -11.94
N PRO A 212 14.91 -2.50 -11.39
CA PRO A 212 14.09 -2.21 -10.21
C PRO A 212 12.58 -2.40 -10.38
N SER A 213 12.10 -2.75 -11.58
CA SER A 213 10.72 -3.11 -11.88
C SER A 213 10.52 -4.62 -12.12
N TYR A 214 11.56 -5.44 -11.96
CA TYR A 214 11.50 -6.90 -12.08
C TYR A 214 10.91 -7.54 -10.81
N ALA A 215 9.58 -7.63 -10.77
CA ALA A 215 8.80 -8.09 -9.63
C ALA A 215 9.14 -9.54 -9.21
N GLU A 216 9.43 -10.38 -10.18
CA GLU A 216 9.83 -11.78 -10.02
C GLU A 216 11.15 -11.91 -9.24
N GLY A 217 12.07 -10.97 -9.42
CA GLY A 217 13.30 -10.87 -8.63
C GLY A 217 13.02 -10.59 -7.15
N TYR A 218 12.14 -9.63 -6.84
CA TYR A 218 11.71 -9.37 -5.46
C TYR A 218 10.98 -10.57 -4.85
N ASN A 219 10.17 -11.29 -5.65
CA ASN A 219 9.52 -12.53 -5.23
C ASN A 219 10.56 -13.60 -4.87
N GLY A 220 11.57 -13.81 -5.72
CA GLY A 220 12.66 -14.77 -5.49
C GLY A 220 13.47 -14.50 -4.21
N ILE A 221 13.71 -13.23 -3.86
CA ILE A 221 14.29 -12.87 -2.55
C ILE A 221 13.36 -13.34 -1.42
N GLY A 222 12.06 -13.08 -1.52
CA GLY A 222 11.06 -13.49 -0.55
C GLY A 222 10.99 -15.02 -0.36
N VAL A 223 10.91 -15.79 -1.45
CA VAL A 223 10.90 -17.26 -1.40
C VAL A 223 12.19 -17.79 -0.76
N THR A 224 13.32 -17.15 -1.00
CA THR A 224 14.60 -17.53 -0.40
C THR A 224 14.65 -17.30 1.12
N TYR A 225 13.93 -16.31 1.65
CA TYR A 225 13.75 -16.14 3.10
C TYR A 225 12.71 -17.12 3.67
N ALA A 226 11.59 -17.35 2.98
CA ALA A 226 10.58 -18.32 3.40
C ALA A 226 11.12 -19.75 3.47
N ALA A 227 12.03 -20.14 2.56
CA ALA A 227 12.73 -21.42 2.59
C ALA A 227 13.67 -21.61 3.81
N GLU A 228 14.09 -20.51 4.46
CA GLU A 228 14.79 -20.52 5.75
C GLU A 228 13.83 -20.35 6.95
N ASN A 229 12.52 -20.37 6.71
CA ASN A 229 11.43 -20.04 7.65
C ASN A 229 11.44 -18.59 8.19
N ASP A 230 12.20 -17.67 7.58
CA ASP A 230 12.12 -16.24 7.88
C ASP A 230 10.97 -15.58 7.13
N PHE A 231 9.75 -15.93 7.55
CA PHE A 231 8.52 -15.36 6.99
C PHE A 231 8.43 -13.85 7.21
N LYS A 232 9.01 -13.30 8.28
CA LYS A 232 8.99 -11.86 8.59
C LYS A 232 9.72 -11.05 7.53
N GLU A 233 10.86 -11.54 7.05
CA GLU A 233 11.58 -10.87 5.97
C GLU A 233 10.93 -11.20 4.62
N ALA A 234 10.48 -12.43 4.40
CA ALA A 234 9.79 -12.84 3.17
C ALA A 234 8.57 -11.95 2.84
N LEU A 235 7.68 -11.71 3.81
CA LEU A 235 6.51 -10.83 3.68
C LEU A 235 6.91 -9.43 3.14
N GLN A 236 8.01 -8.85 3.64
CA GLN A 236 8.47 -7.53 3.21
C GLN A 236 8.98 -7.50 1.76
N TRP A 237 9.48 -8.63 1.23
CA TRP A 237 9.96 -8.77 -0.13
C TRP A 237 8.84 -9.10 -1.12
N TYR A 238 7.86 -9.93 -0.75
CA TYR A 238 6.63 -10.11 -1.54
C TYR A 238 5.85 -8.77 -1.67
N GLN A 239 5.77 -7.99 -0.58
CA GLN A 239 5.26 -6.61 -0.62
C GLN A 239 6.09 -5.65 -1.49
N ARG A 240 7.33 -5.96 -1.90
CA ARG A 240 8.10 -5.17 -2.89
C ARG A 240 7.75 -5.64 -4.31
N SER A 241 7.65 -6.95 -4.51
CA SER A 241 7.18 -7.57 -5.75
C SER A 241 5.84 -6.98 -6.21
N ILE A 242 4.84 -6.97 -5.33
CA ILE A 242 3.49 -6.40 -5.59
C ILE A 242 3.52 -4.88 -5.86
N ALA A 243 4.49 -4.15 -5.32
CA ALA A 243 4.62 -2.71 -5.58
C ALA A 243 5.26 -2.40 -6.95
N ALA A 244 6.10 -3.32 -7.45
CA ALA A 244 6.69 -3.28 -8.78
C ALA A 244 5.70 -3.78 -9.86
N ASN A 245 5.01 -4.90 -9.61
CA ASN A 245 3.92 -5.40 -10.45
C ASN A 245 2.68 -5.74 -9.59
N PRO A 246 1.63 -4.90 -9.59
CA PRO A 246 0.39 -5.16 -8.85
C PRO A 246 -0.39 -6.41 -9.30
N GLU A 247 -0.06 -7.01 -10.45
CA GLU A 247 -0.71 -8.20 -11.01
C GLU A 247 0.05 -9.52 -10.73
N ILE A 248 1.24 -9.51 -10.10
CA ILE A 248 2.06 -10.73 -9.93
C ILE A 248 1.46 -11.72 -8.93
N GLY A 249 0.74 -12.72 -9.47
CA GLY A 249 0.03 -13.74 -8.69
C GLY A 249 0.93 -14.55 -7.75
N ASP A 250 2.15 -14.86 -8.17
CA ASP A 250 3.15 -15.59 -7.36
C ASP A 250 3.37 -14.95 -5.99
N ALA A 251 3.55 -13.62 -5.94
CA ALA A 251 3.82 -12.93 -4.69
C ALA A 251 2.59 -12.86 -3.79
N TYR A 252 1.38 -12.83 -4.36
CA TYR A 252 0.14 -12.94 -3.59
C TYR A 252 -0.08 -14.35 -3.03
N TYR A 253 0.26 -15.40 -3.80
CA TYR A 253 0.24 -16.78 -3.34
C TYR A 253 1.25 -17.00 -2.22
N ASN A 254 2.49 -16.55 -2.42
CA ASN A 254 3.55 -16.66 -1.42
C ASN A 254 3.28 -15.80 -0.17
N LEU A 255 2.59 -14.65 -0.28
CA LEU A 255 2.01 -13.95 0.88
C LEU A 255 0.96 -14.82 1.59
N ALA A 256 0.07 -15.50 0.86
CA ALA A 256 -0.98 -16.32 1.46
C ALA A 256 -0.40 -17.48 2.28
N CYS A 257 0.53 -18.24 1.72
CA CYS A 257 1.25 -19.31 2.42
C CYS A 257 2.00 -18.76 3.64
N ALA A 258 2.74 -17.66 3.50
CA ALA A 258 3.44 -17.03 4.62
C ALA A 258 2.50 -16.53 5.74
N TYR A 259 1.33 -15.98 5.40
CA TYR A 259 0.34 -15.56 6.40
C TYR A 259 -0.37 -16.73 7.08
N ALA A 260 -0.63 -17.83 6.38
CA ALA A 260 -1.14 -19.06 6.98
C ALA A 260 -0.12 -19.63 7.98
N ARG A 261 1.14 -19.77 7.56
CA ARG A 261 2.26 -20.23 8.40
C ARG A 261 2.61 -19.30 9.57
N THR A 262 2.25 -18.02 9.52
CA THR A 262 2.46 -17.05 10.62
C THR A 262 1.22 -16.74 11.45
N GLY A 263 0.08 -17.40 11.18
CA GLY A 263 -1.11 -17.34 12.04
C GLY A 263 -2.10 -16.20 11.76
N ASP A 264 -2.06 -15.57 10.59
CA ASP A 264 -3.15 -14.70 10.11
C ASP A 264 -3.91 -15.36 8.93
N PRO A 265 -4.83 -16.29 9.24
CA PRO A 265 -5.61 -16.98 8.22
C PRO A 265 -6.60 -16.06 7.50
N LYS A 266 -6.90 -14.87 8.03
CA LYS A 266 -7.75 -13.87 7.34
C LYS A 266 -6.97 -13.21 6.21
N MET A 267 -5.74 -12.78 6.47
CA MET A 267 -4.85 -12.23 5.45
C MET A 267 -4.41 -13.31 4.45
N ALA A 268 -4.25 -14.56 4.88
CA ALA A 268 -3.95 -15.68 4.00
C ALA A 268 -5.03 -15.90 2.92
N VAL A 269 -6.28 -16.18 3.32
CA VAL A 269 -7.42 -16.36 2.39
C VAL A 269 -7.64 -15.13 1.52
N ASN A 270 -7.40 -13.94 2.08
CA ASN A 270 -7.45 -12.69 1.34
C ASN A 270 -6.46 -12.63 0.17
N TYR A 271 -5.16 -12.85 0.40
CA TYR A 271 -4.17 -12.78 -0.67
C TYR A 271 -4.29 -13.96 -1.65
N LEU A 272 -4.67 -15.14 -1.18
CA LEU A 272 -4.96 -16.31 -2.02
C LEU A 272 -6.05 -16.00 -3.07
N ARG A 273 -7.08 -15.25 -2.66
CA ARG A 273 -8.15 -14.78 -3.55
C ARG A 273 -7.64 -13.85 -4.65
N ILE A 274 -6.61 -13.02 -4.41
CA ILE A 274 -5.97 -12.22 -5.47
C ILE A 274 -5.13 -13.12 -6.38
N ALA A 275 -4.36 -14.08 -5.84
CA ALA A 275 -3.58 -15.00 -6.66
C ALA A 275 -4.45 -15.78 -7.66
N VAL A 276 -5.65 -16.21 -7.22
CA VAL A 276 -6.68 -16.80 -8.09
C VAL A 276 -7.19 -15.79 -9.13
N LEU A 277 -7.59 -14.59 -8.72
CA LEU A 277 -8.16 -13.58 -9.63
C LEU A 277 -7.15 -13.01 -10.65
N ASN A 278 -5.85 -13.08 -10.35
CA ASN A 278 -4.76 -12.77 -11.28
C ASN A 278 -4.41 -13.96 -12.20
N GLY A 279 -5.06 -15.11 -12.04
CA GLY A 279 -4.87 -16.31 -12.88
C GLY A 279 -3.57 -17.06 -12.61
N TYR A 280 -3.18 -17.22 -11.34
CA TYR A 280 -1.95 -17.93 -10.95
C TYR A 280 -2.19 -19.30 -10.33
N ALA A 281 -3.11 -19.39 -9.35
CA ALA A 281 -3.26 -20.57 -8.51
C ALA A 281 -4.52 -21.38 -8.89
N GLN A 282 -4.31 -22.62 -9.31
CA GLN A 282 -5.39 -23.55 -9.68
C GLN A 282 -5.95 -24.27 -8.44
N PRO A 283 -7.22 -24.72 -8.45
CA PRO A 283 -7.89 -25.25 -7.26
C PRO A 283 -7.17 -26.46 -6.65
N GLU A 284 -6.64 -27.34 -7.49
CA GLU A 284 -5.97 -28.58 -7.10
C GLU A 284 -4.58 -28.30 -6.49
N GLN A 285 -3.88 -27.26 -6.97
CA GLN A 285 -2.65 -26.77 -6.34
C GLN A 285 -2.95 -26.18 -4.96
N ILE A 286 -3.97 -25.32 -4.87
CA ILE A 286 -4.37 -24.67 -3.61
C ILE A 286 -4.77 -25.69 -2.55
N ALA A 287 -5.51 -26.74 -2.93
CA ALA A 287 -5.99 -27.77 -2.02
C ALA A 287 -4.92 -28.84 -1.65
N ALA A 288 -3.75 -28.81 -2.30
CA ALA A 288 -2.64 -29.73 -2.04
C ALA A 288 -1.42 -29.05 -1.37
N ASP A 289 -1.46 -27.73 -1.15
CA ASP A 289 -0.35 -26.99 -0.55
C ASP A 289 -0.33 -27.13 0.99
N PRO A 290 0.73 -27.71 1.60
CA PRO A 290 0.80 -27.91 3.04
C PRO A 290 0.87 -26.60 3.85
N ASP A 291 1.28 -25.48 3.25
CA ASP A 291 1.23 -24.18 3.94
C ASP A 291 -0.23 -23.69 4.11
N LEU A 292 -1.17 -24.19 3.30
CA LEU A 292 -2.58 -23.80 3.29
C LEU A 292 -3.51 -24.79 4.01
N GLU A 293 -3.02 -25.96 4.45
CA GLU A 293 -3.81 -27.01 5.12
C GLU A 293 -4.66 -26.46 6.28
N THR A 294 -4.08 -25.58 7.11
CA THR A 294 -4.75 -24.92 8.24
C THR A 294 -5.96 -24.04 7.87
N LEU A 295 -6.19 -23.80 6.58
CA LEU A 295 -7.30 -23.01 6.04
C LEU A 295 -8.45 -23.89 5.52
N HIS A 296 -8.26 -25.19 5.34
CA HIS A 296 -9.15 -26.06 4.56
C HIS A 296 -10.61 -26.07 5.05
N ASP A 297 -10.82 -26.12 6.37
CA ASP A 297 -12.18 -26.12 6.97
C ASP A 297 -12.89 -24.76 6.91
N ARG A 298 -12.20 -23.68 6.49
CA ARG A 298 -12.77 -22.33 6.52
C ARG A 298 -13.73 -22.09 5.35
N ALA A 299 -14.93 -21.60 5.66
CA ALA A 299 -15.93 -21.27 4.65
C ALA A 299 -15.48 -20.19 3.64
N ASP A 300 -14.55 -19.31 4.04
CA ASP A 300 -13.97 -18.28 3.17
C ASP A 300 -12.87 -18.84 2.24
N PHE A 301 -11.99 -19.73 2.72
CA PHE A 301 -11.06 -20.50 1.89
C PHE A 301 -11.80 -21.35 0.85
N GLN A 302 -12.86 -22.05 1.27
CA GLN A 302 -13.72 -22.84 0.38
C GLN A 302 -14.43 -21.97 -0.68
N ALA A 303 -14.64 -20.67 -0.42
CA ALA A 303 -15.15 -19.75 -1.43
C ALA A 303 -14.07 -19.38 -2.47
N VAL A 304 -12.78 -19.37 -2.11
CA VAL A 304 -11.66 -19.16 -3.03
C VAL A 304 -11.45 -20.39 -3.93
N LEU A 305 -11.58 -21.61 -3.41
CA LEU A 305 -11.54 -22.83 -4.23
C LEU A 305 -12.68 -22.88 -5.26
N ARG A 306 -13.89 -22.46 -4.89
CA ARG A 306 -15.01 -22.32 -5.85
C ARG A 306 -14.75 -21.24 -6.90
N LEU A 307 -14.15 -20.13 -6.52
CA LEU A 307 -13.77 -19.05 -7.44
C LEU A 307 -12.75 -19.54 -8.49
N ALA A 308 -11.70 -20.26 -8.07
CA ALA A 308 -10.67 -20.79 -8.94
C ALA A 308 -11.26 -21.68 -10.06
N LYS A 309 -12.15 -22.61 -9.70
CA LYS A 309 -12.85 -23.48 -10.67
C LYS A 309 -13.70 -22.69 -11.67
N THR A 310 -14.28 -21.55 -11.28
CA THR A 310 -15.03 -20.70 -12.21
C THR A 310 -14.15 -19.86 -13.14
N SER A 311 -12.93 -19.49 -12.73
CA SER A 311 -11.96 -18.84 -13.64
C SER A 311 -11.46 -19.79 -14.72
N GLU A 312 -11.11 -21.03 -14.38
CA GLU A 312 -10.67 -22.05 -15.35
C GLU A 312 -11.72 -22.30 -16.44
N ALA A 313 -12.98 -22.54 -16.03
CA ALA A 313 -14.09 -22.77 -16.94
C ALA A 313 -14.36 -21.58 -17.91
N SER A 314 -13.95 -20.36 -17.54
CA SER A 314 -14.05 -19.18 -18.40
C SER A 314 -12.86 -19.00 -19.37
N SER A 315 -11.77 -19.76 -19.17
CA SER A 315 -10.58 -19.70 -20.02
C SER A 315 -10.57 -20.75 -21.15
N ASP A 316 -11.25 -21.88 -20.95
CA ASP A 316 -11.39 -22.95 -21.96
C ASP A 316 -12.58 -22.74 -22.93
N SER A 317 -13.36 -21.65 -22.75
CA SER A 317 -14.49 -21.30 -23.63
C SER A 317 -14.10 -20.44 -24.84
N GLY A 318 -12.81 -20.39 -25.20
CA GLY A 318 -12.36 -19.84 -26.48
C GLY A 318 -12.67 -20.80 -27.63
N PRO A 319 -12.88 -20.32 -28.88
CA PRO A 319 -13.07 -21.21 -30.01
C PRO A 319 -11.80 -22.02 -30.26
N ARG A 320 -11.89 -23.34 -30.08
CA ARG A 320 -10.84 -24.28 -30.50
C ARG A 320 -10.83 -24.33 -32.05
N PRO A 321 -9.64 -24.39 -32.67
CA PRO A 321 -9.51 -24.48 -34.13
C PRO A 321 -9.95 -25.86 -34.68
#